data_AF-A0AAV7HVK1-F1
#
_entry.id   AF-A0AAV7HVK1-F1
#
_cell.length_a   1.000
_cell.length_b   1.000
_cell.length_c   1.000
_cell.angle_alpha   90.00
_cell.angle_beta   90.00
_cell.angle_gamma   90.00
#
_symmetry.space_group_name_H-M   'P 1'
#
loop_
_entity.id
_entity.type
_entity.pdbx_description
1 polymer ?
#
loop_
_entity_poly.entity_id
_entity_poly.type
_entity_poly.pdbx_seq_one_letter_code
_entity_poly.pdbx_strand_id
1 'polypeptide(L)'
;MNRHKTTRYTVPTYIVAESYGGKMATYFVLLWDKVQNPTDGTEKFKSNLKGIGLGDPWISPLDSILFYAPFLLNTGMINYNGYEKIQQAASLTKYAIDSGNWSNAIKQFKNTWITIINCTNNIDLYNFLEKKIQLFESHLAFSSLTQKTQQNVRFDQKLNSLMNGSVRRTLGLIRPFKVRSYDIKHSLREDFLKPVTNIVERILNETNLKVFIYNGQLDVVIPTSSTLTWIEKLHWDGA
;
A
#
# COMPACT_ATOMS: atom_id res chain seq x y z
N MET A 1 -1.94 -40.90 -11.91
CA MET A 1 -3.22 -40.50 -11.27
C MET A 1 -3.08 -39.12 -10.62
N ASN A 2 -3.70 -38.10 -11.19
CA ASN A 2 -3.62 -36.69 -10.76
C ASN A 2 -4.53 -36.40 -9.56
N ARG A 3 -4.14 -36.80 -8.34
CA ARG A 3 -4.90 -36.46 -7.10
C ARG A 3 -4.96 -34.95 -6.80
N HIS A 4 -4.18 -34.12 -7.49
CA HIS A 4 -4.13 -32.67 -7.28
C HIS A 4 -5.13 -31.85 -8.11
N LYS A 5 -5.77 -32.42 -9.14
CA LYS A 5 -6.66 -31.62 -10.03
C LYS A 5 -8.07 -31.43 -9.46
N THR A 6 -8.58 -32.37 -8.68
CA THR A 6 -9.95 -32.33 -8.15
C THR A 6 -10.09 -31.63 -6.80
N THR A 7 -9.00 -31.45 -6.04
CA THR A 7 -9.06 -30.88 -4.67
C THR A 7 -8.83 -29.38 -4.60
N ARG A 8 -8.17 -28.76 -5.60
CA ARG A 8 -7.80 -27.33 -5.52
C ARG A 8 -9.00 -26.37 -5.47
N TYR A 9 -10.11 -26.73 -6.10
CA TYR A 9 -11.27 -25.84 -6.23
C TYR A 9 -12.16 -25.81 -4.97
N THR A 10 -11.95 -26.74 -4.02
CA THR A 10 -12.71 -26.78 -2.76
C THR A 10 -11.93 -26.22 -1.57
N VAL A 11 -10.63 -25.91 -1.73
CA VAL A 11 -9.81 -25.35 -0.64
C VAL A 11 -10.18 -23.89 -0.38
N PRO A 12 -10.54 -23.52 0.86
CA PRO A 12 -10.75 -22.12 1.23
C PRO A 12 -9.56 -21.26 0.81
N THR A 13 -9.84 -20.27 -0.03
CA THR A 13 -8.83 -19.41 -0.65
C THR A 13 -9.01 -17.98 -0.15
N TYR A 14 -7.92 -17.30 0.15
CA TYR A 14 -7.90 -15.92 0.62
C TYR A 14 -6.85 -15.14 -0.15
N ILE A 15 -7.12 -13.85 -0.40
CA ILE A 15 -6.10 -12.91 -0.89
C ILE A 15 -5.60 -12.11 0.30
N VAL A 16 -4.29 -12.10 0.53
CA VAL A 16 -3.67 -11.26 1.55
C VAL A 16 -2.71 -10.29 0.88
N ALA A 17 -2.79 -9.01 1.25
CA ALA A 17 -1.93 -7.99 0.68
C ALA A 17 -1.65 -6.86 1.68
N GLU A 18 -0.62 -6.08 1.36
CA GLU A 18 -0.12 -4.99 2.19
C GLU A 18 0.03 -3.71 1.36
N SER A 19 -0.08 -2.53 2.01
CA SER A 19 0.24 -1.24 1.40
C SER A 19 -0.53 -1.02 0.08
N TYR A 20 0.13 -0.60 -1.00
CA TYR A 20 -0.48 -0.46 -2.32
C TYR A 20 -1.03 -1.78 -2.88
N GLY A 21 -0.49 -2.92 -2.43
CA GLY A 21 -1.05 -4.23 -2.75
C GLY A 21 -2.48 -4.40 -2.21
N GLY A 22 -2.84 -3.72 -1.11
CA GLY A 22 -4.21 -3.71 -0.59
C GLY A 22 -5.21 -3.14 -1.59
N LYS A 23 -4.86 -2.03 -2.26
CA LYS A 23 -5.65 -1.46 -3.35
C LYS A 23 -5.82 -2.46 -4.51
N MET A 24 -4.75 -3.15 -4.89
CA MET A 24 -4.84 -4.14 -5.98
C MET A 24 -5.71 -5.35 -5.58
N ALA A 25 -5.56 -5.81 -4.34
CA ALA A 25 -6.25 -6.96 -3.83
C ALA A 25 -7.76 -6.75 -3.76
N THR A 26 -8.25 -5.55 -3.43
CA THR A 26 -9.70 -5.23 -3.43
C THR A 26 -10.30 -5.40 -4.83
N TYR A 27 -9.65 -4.89 -5.87
CA TYR A 27 -10.09 -5.13 -7.25
C TYR A 27 -10.06 -6.62 -7.61
N PHE A 28 -8.99 -7.33 -7.26
CA PHE A 28 -8.87 -8.75 -7.59
C PHE A 28 -9.94 -9.61 -6.94
N VAL A 29 -10.23 -9.42 -5.65
CA VAL A 29 -11.27 -10.23 -5.00
C VAL A 29 -12.66 -9.93 -5.54
N LEU A 30 -12.96 -8.67 -5.87
CA LEU A 30 -14.25 -8.31 -6.45
C LEU A 30 -14.44 -8.91 -7.84
N LEU A 31 -13.39 -8.91 -8.67
CA LEU A 31 -13.43 -9.56 -9.99
C LEU A 31 -13.46 -11.09 -9.89
N TRP A 32 -12.71 -11.67 -8.95
CA TRP A 32 -12.73 -13.11 -8.71
C TRP A 32 -14.12 -13.55 -8.25
N ASP A 33 -14.73 -12.85 -7.28
CA ASP A 33 -16.06 -13.19 -6.80
C ASP A 33 -17.10 -13.15 -7.91
N LYS A 34 -17.04 -12.16 -8.83
CA LYS A 34 -17.93 -12.09 -10.00
C LYS A 34 -17.87 -13.32 -10.89
N VAL A 35 -16.68 -13.86 -11.16
CA VAL A 35 -16.55 -15.09 -11.98
C VAL A 35 -16.86 -16.35 -11.16
N GLN A 36 -16.65 -16.32 -9.85
CA GLN A 36 -17.02 -17.41 -8.95
C GLN A 36 -18.52 -17.47 -8.69
N ASN A 37 -19.23 -16.34 -8.71
CA ASN A 37 -20.64 -16.22 -8.37
C ASN A 37 -21.34 -15.33 -9.41
N PRO A 38 -21.37 -15.73 -10.69
CA PRO A 38 -21.98 -14.93 -11.73
C PRO A 38 -23.49 -14.79 -11.51
N THR A 39 -24.01 -13.57 -11.73
CA THR A 39 -25.44 -13.24 -11.61
C THR A 39 -26.13 -13.12 -12.97
N ASP A 40 -25.37 -13.16 -14.06
CA ASP A 40 -25.82 -13.02 -15.45
C ASP A 40 -26.10 -14.37 -16.13
N GLY A 41 -26.03 -15.48 -15.40
CA GLY A 41 -26.24 -16.83 -15.91
C GLY A 41 -25.03 -17.44 -16.63
N THR A 42 -23.87 -16.78 -16.62
CA THR A 42 -22.63 -17.34 -17.18
C THR A 42 -22.10 -18.53 -16.37
N GLU A 43 -21.24 -19.34 -16.98
CA GLU A 43 -20.65 -20.50 -16.31
C GLU A 43 -19.78 -20.07 -15.12
N LYS A 44 -20.08 -20.61 -13.95
CA LYS A 44 -19.34 -20.38 -12.72
C LYS A 44 -17.91 -20.92 -12.78
N PHE A 45 -16.94 -20.04 -12.56
CA PHE A 45 -15.55 -20.42 -12.31
C PHE A 45 -15.44 -21.19 -10.99
N LYS A 46 -15.10 -22.47 -11.06
CA LYS A 46 -14.94 -23.34 -9.89
C LYS A 46 -13.78 -22.84 -9.04
N SER A 47 -14.09 -22.28 -7.87
CA SER A 47 -13.13 -21.86 -6.86
C SER A 47 -13.83 -21.74 -5.50
N ASN A 48 -13.06 -21.52 -4.44
CA ASN A 48 -13.57 -21.35 -3.09
C ASN A 48 -12.93 -20.14 -2.38
N LEU A 49 -12.99 -18.97 -3.03
CA LEU A 49 -12.60 -17.70 -2.44
C LEU A 49 -13.52 -17.37 -1.26
N LYS A 50 -12.89 -17.09 -0.11
CA LYS A 50 -13.58 -16.87 1.17
C LYS A 50 -13.35 -15.48 1.76
N GLY A 51 -12.32 -14.77 1.34
CA GLY A 51 -12.07 -13.45 1.91
C GLY A 51 -10.77 -12.80 1.48
N ILE A 52 -10.55 -11.64 2.08
CA ILE A 52 -9.41 -10.76 1.89
C ILE A 52 -8.83 -10.32 3.23
N GLY A 53 -7.51 -10.34 3.34
CA GLY A 53 -6.72 -9.78 4.44
C GLY A 53 -5.91 -8.58 3.97
N LEU A 54 -6.06 -7.44 4.62
CA LEU A 54 -5.47 -6.17 4.22
C LEU A 54 -4.63 -5.61 5.38
N GLY A 55 -3.30 -5.72 5.26
CA GLY A 55 -2.35 -5.17 6.23
C GLY A 55 -1.90 -3.77 5.83
N ASP A 56 -2.00 -2.79 6.71
CA ASP A 56 -1.64 -1.38 6.42
C ASP A 56 -2.03 -0.98 4.99
N PRO A 57 -3.31 -0.97 4.62
CA PRO A 57 -3.69 -0.94 3.20
C PRO A 57 -3.87 0.49 2.68
N TRP A 58 -3.29 0.79 1.51
CA TRP A 58 -3.35 2.11 0.88
C TRP A 58 -4.69 2.34 0.14
N ILE A 59 -5.79 2.37 0.89
CA ILE A 59 -7.18 2.41 0.40
C ILE A 59 -7.72 3.84 0.29
N SER A 60 -7.52 4.65 1.34
CA SER A 60 -7.88 6.08 1.35
C SER A 60 -6.64 6.96 1.56
N PRO A 61 -5.88 7.25 0.48
CA PRO A 61 -4.63 8.00 0.57
C PRO A 61 -4.78 9.36 1.25
N LEU A 62 -5.87 10.08 0.96
CA LEU A 62 -6.12 11.39 1.51
C LEU A 62 -6.33 11.35 3.03
N ASP A 63 -7.06 10.35 3.56
CA ASP A 63 -7.21 10.20 5.00
C ASP A 63 -5.85 9.94 5.66
N SER A 64 -5.00 9.08 5.10
CA SER A 64 -3.63 8.89 5.62
C SER A 64 -2.83 10.19 5.63
N ILE A 65 -2.87 10.97 4.54
CA ILE A 65 -2.14 12.24 4.41
C ILE A 65 -2.58 13.27 5.44
N LEU A 66 -3.89 13.38 5.70
CA LEU A 66 -4.43 14.32 6.68
C LEU A 66 -4.13 13.89 8.13
N PHE A 67 -3.88 12.61 8.37
CA PHE A 67 -3.56 12.07 9.70
C PHE A 67 -2.07 12.05 10.05
N TYR A 68 -1.17 12.40 9.13
CA TYR A 68 0.27 12.44 9.42
C TYR A 68 0.62 13.38 10.58
N ALA A 69 0.14 14.62 10.58
CA ALA A 69 0.47 15.59 11.63
C ALA A 69 -0.12 15.18 12.99
N PRO A 70 -1.42 14.83 13.11
CA PRO A 70 -1.99 14.35 14.38
C PRO A 70 -1.29 13.11 14.93
N PHE A 71 -0.98 12.13 14.08
CA PHE A 71 -0.31 10.90 14.50
C PHE A 71 1.09 11.15 15.05
N LEU A 72 1.90 11.94 14.33
CA LEU A 72 3.26 12.27 14.75
C LEU A 72 3.29 13.14 16.01
N LEU A 73 2.31 14.02 16.20
CA LEU A 73 2.18 14.83 17.42
C LEU A 73 1.85 13.93 18.61
N ASN A 74 0.84 13.06 18.47
CA ASN A 74 0.38 12.18 19.55
C ASN A 74 1.40 11.12 19.95
N THR A 75 2.33 10.78 19.07
CA THR A 75 3.46 9.87 19.35
C THR A 75 4.68 10.60 19.92
N GLY A 76 4.65 11.94 20.04
CA GLY A 76 5.76 12.75 20.52
C GLY A 76 6.92 12.90 19.53
N MET A 77 6.72 12.54 18.26
CA MET A 77 7.74 12.62 17.21
C MET A 77 7.96 14.06 16.71
N ILE A 78 6.98 14.94 16.90
CA ILE A 78 7.03 16.35 16.55
C ILE A 78 6.39 17.22 17.64
N ASN A 79 6.70 18.51 17.64
CA ASN A 79 6.01 19.53 18.43
C ASN A 79 4.95 20.27 17.58
N TYR A 80 4.26 21.26 18.17
CA TYR A 80 3.24 22.06 17.48
C TYR A 80 3.77 22.78 16.22
N ASN A 81 5.02 23.24 16.22
CA ASN A 81 5.61 23.84 15.02
C ASN A 81 5.78 22.82 13.89
N GLY A 82 6.17 21.58 14.22
CA GLY A 82 6.19 20.48 13.25
C GLY A 82 4.79 20.12 12.75
N TYR A 83 3.81 20.11 13.65
CA TYR A 83 2.41 19.84 13.33
C TYR A 83 1.89 20.82 12.28
N GLU A 84 2.02 22.13 12.52
CA GLU A 84 1.54 23.18 11.59
C GLU A 84 2.18 23.05 10.20
N LYS A 85 3.49 22.79 10.13
CA LYS A 85 4.20 22.62 8.86
C LYS A 85 3.70 21.40 8.08
N ILE A 86 3.55 20.27 8.74
CA ILE A 86 3.06 19.03 8.11
C ILE A 86 1.60 19.20 7.70
N GLN A 87 0.77 19.81 8.55
CA GLN A 87 -0.64 20.05 8.26
C GLN A 87 -0.82 20.98 7.06
N GLN A 88 -0.04 22.05 6.96
CA GLN A 88 -0.04 22.94 5.80
C GLN A 88 0.36 22.19 4.52
N ALA A 89 1.41 21.37 4.57
CA ALA A 89 1.84 20.57 3.42
C ALA A 89 0.78 19.52 3.02
N ALA A 90 0.11 18.90 3.99
CA ALA A 90 -0.98 17.97 3.75
C ALA A 90 -2.19 18.66 3.06
N SER A 91 -2.53 19.87 3.48
CA SER A 91 -3.60 20.68 2.86
C SER A 91 -3.33 21.03 1.40
N LEU A 92 -2.06 21.30 1.04
CA LEU A 92 -1.68 21.51 -0.37
C LEU A 92 -1.88 20.23 -1.20
N THR A 93 -1.56 19.08 -0.63
CA THR A 93 -1.83 17.77 -1.26
C THR A 93 -3.32 17.54 -1.43
N LYS A 94 -4.12 17.82 -0.39
CA LYS A 94 -5.59 17.76 -0.47
C LYS A 94 -6.14 18.63 -1.60
N TYR A 95 -5.74 19.90 -1.66
CA TYR A 95 -6.20 20.82 -2.70
C TYR A 95 -5.88 20.31 -4.12
N ALA A 96 -4.69 19.73 -4.31
CA ALA A 96 -4.30 19.13 -5.58
C ALA A 96 -5.11 17.86 -5.93
N ILE A 97 -5.49 17.06 -4.93
CA ILE A 97 -6.40 15.90 -5.11
C ILE A 97 -7.81 16.38 -5.47
N ASP A 98 -8.37 17.33 -4.71
CA ASP A 98 -9.73 17.85 -4.91
C ASP A 98 -9.89 18.51 -6.30
N SER A 99 -8.84 19.14 -6.82
CA SER A 99 -8.83 19.76 -8.15
C SER A 99 -8.63 18.76 -9.30
N GLY A 100 -8.47 17.46 -9.00
CA GLY A 100 -8.23 16.41 -10.00
C GLY A 100 -6.86 16.50 -10.70
N ASN A 101 -5.96 17.38 -10.25
CA ASN A 101 -4.62 17.51 -10.81
C ASN A 101 -3.67 16.47 -10.19
N TRP A 102 -3.76 15.23 -10.67
CA TRP A 102 -3.04 14.08 -10.11
C TRP A 102 -1.51 14.23 -10.17
N SER A 103 -0.98 14.88 -11.21
CA SER A 103 0.46 15.14 -11.32
C SER A 103 0.95 16.09 -10.21
N ASN A 104 0.22 17.19 -10.00
CA ASN A 104 0.51 18.11 -8.90
C ASN A 104 0.26 17.43 -7.54
N ALA A 105 -0.77 16.60 -7.40
CA ALA A 105 -1.05 15.88 -6.17
C ALA A 105 0.12 14.99 -5.75
N ILE A 106 0.73 14.26 -6.69
CA ILE A 106 1.93 13.45 -6.42
C ILE A 106 3.13 14.33 -6.02
N LYS A 107 3.29 15.50 -6.65
CA LYS A 107 4.34 16.46 -6.28
C LYS A 107 4.13 16.96 -4.84
N GLN A 108 2.92 17.39 -4.48
CA GLN A 108 2.62 17.88 -3.13
C GLN A 108 2.73 16.76 -2.10
N PHE A 109 2.27 15.56 -2.40
CA PHE A 109 2.42 14.40 -1.53
C PHE A 109 3.89 14.13 -1.19
N LYS A 110 4.79 14.17 -2.19
CA LYS A 110 6.23 14.06 -1.96
C LYS A 110 6.72 15.20 -1.06
N ASN A 111 6.27 16.44 -1.28
CA ASN A 111 6.61 17.56 -0.41
C ASN A 111 6.13 17.33 1.03
N THR A 112 4.93 16.77 1.25
CA THR A 112 4.45 16.39 2.58
C THR A 112 5.40 15.41 3.26
N TRP A 113 5.85 14.37 2.55
CA TRP A 113 6.83 13.41 3.07
C TRP A 113 8.18 14.05 3.40
N ILE A 114 8.67 14.95 2.54
CA ILE A 114 9.89 15.73 2.77
C ILE A 114 9.77 16.57 4.06
N THR A 115 8.63 17.25 4.25
CA THR A 115 8.35 18.04 5.45
C THR A 115 8.33 17.18 6.71
N ILE A 116 7.71 16.00 6.67
CA ILE A 116 7.70 15.05 7.79
C ILE A 116 9.13 14.66 8.16
N ILE A 117 9.93 14.25 7.17
CA ILE A 117 11.33 13.85 7.38
C ILE A 117 12.12 14.98 8.05
N ASN A 118 11.95 16.22 7.61
CA ASN A 118 12.64 17.37 8.18
C ASN A 118 12.17 17.69 9.60
N CYS A 119 10.87 17.54 9.91
CA CYS A 119 10.33 17.82 11.24
C CYS A 119 10.65 16.74 12.28
N THR A 120 10.90 15.51 11.83
CA THR A 120 11.10 14.32 12.70
C THR A 120 12.57 13.93 12.86
N ASN A 121 13.50 14.70 12.27
CA ASN A 121 14.91 14.34 12.16
C ASN A 121 15.10 12.96 11.48
N ASN A 122 14.35 12.74 10.40
CA ASN A 122 14.46 11.61 9.48
C ASN A 122 14.20 10.24 10.13
N ILE A 123 13.07 10.07 10.82
CA ILE A 123 12.60 8.74 11.23
C ILE A 123 12.31 7.82 10.03
N ASP A 124 12.26 6.51 10.25
CA ASP A 124 11.70 5.60 9.26
C ASP A 124 10.17 5.72 9.25
N LEU A 125 9.59 6.15 8.13
CA LEU A 125 8.14 6.28 8.01
C LEU A 125 7.40 4.93 8.11
N TYR A 126 8.07 3.79 7.90
CA TYR A 126 7.44 2.47 8.09
C TYR A 126 7.55 1.96 9.54
N ASN A 127 8.38 2.60 10.37
CA ASN A 127 8.52 2.31 11.79
C ASN A 127 9.13 3.54 12.49
N PHE A 128 8.29 4.40 13.06
CA PHE A 128 8.75 5.69 13.61
C PHE A 128 9.73 5.57 14.78
N LEU A 129 9.84 4.40 15.43
CA LEU A 129 10.82 4.16 16.49
C LEU A 129 12.26 4.06 15.95
N GLU A 130 12.42 3.89 14.65
CA GLU A 130 13.70 3.78 13.98
C GLU A 130 14.09 5.11 13.32
N LYS A 131 15.40 5.39 13.26
CA LYS A 131 15.93 6.53 12.48
C LYS A 131 16.48 6.07 11.13
N LYS A 132 16.20 6.84 10.09
CA LYS A 132 17.00 6.87 8.86
C LYS A 132 18.10 7.92 9.03
N ILE A 133 19.35 7.58 8.78
CA ILE A 133 20.40 8.59 8.60
C ILE A 133 20.48 8.93 7.11
N GLN A 134 20.60 10.23 6.84
CA GLN A 134 20.35 11.02 5.63
C GLN A 134 20.55 10.35 4.25
N LEU A 135 19.59 10.57 3.36
CA LEU A 135 19.78 10.76 1.92
C LEU A 135 18.83 11.88 1.49
N PHE A 136 19.27 13.13 1.63
CA PHE A 136 18.69 14.24 0.88
C PHE A 136 19.78 14.76 -0.04
N GLU A 137 19.79 14.26 -1.27
CA GLU A 137 19.44 15.06 -2.45
C GLU A 137 19.77 14.30 -3.73
N SER A 138 18.87 14.46 -4.70
CA SER A 138 19.10 14.30 -6.14
C SER A 138 19.27 12.89 -6.72
N HIS A 139 18.68 12.73 -7.90
CA HIS A 139 19.02 11.71 -8.89
C HIS A 139 20.47 11.83 -9.42
N LEU A 140 21.41 12.41 -8.66
CA LEU A 140 22.76 12.76 -9.08
C LEU A 140 23.81 12.54 -7.98
N ALA A 141 23.77 11.44 -7.22
CA ALA A 141 24.97 10.96 -6.50
C ALA A 141 24.82 9.49 -6.10
N PHE A 142 25.43 8.60 -6.88
CA PHE A 142 25.42 7.15 -6.65
C PHE A 142 26.41 6.69 -5.55
N SER A 143 26.99 7.60 -4.76
CA SER A 143 28.24 7.32 -4.01
C SER A 143 28.15 7.26 -2.48
N SER A 144 27.00 7.48 -1.83
CA SER A 144 26.96 7.38 -0.35
C SER A 144 25.63 6.87 0.21
N LEU A 145 25.36 5.58 -0.01
CA LEU A 145 24.26 4.88 0.68
C LEU A 145 24.58 4.75 2.19
N THR A 146 23.61 4.89 3.10
CA THR A 146 23.76 4.74 4.57
C THR A 146 23.47 3.32 5.05
N GLN A 147 23.88 2.85 6.23
CA GLN A 147 23.84 1.41 6.59
C GLN A 147 22.48 0.70 6.42
N LYS A 148 21.31 1.36 6.61
CA LYS A 148 19.98 0.74 6.42
C LYS A 148 19.34 1.00 5.04
N THR A 149 19.65 2.12 4.37
CA THR A 149 19.36 2.24 2.91
C THR A 149 20.27 1.31 2.13
N GLN A 150 21.53 1.17 2.54
CA GLN A 150 22.37 0.03 2.26
C GLN A 150 21.72 -1.26 2.74
N GLN A 151 21.06 -1.44 3.89
CA GLN A 151 20.41 -2.73 4.20
C GLN A 151 19.23 -3.04 3.28
N ASN A 152 18.40 -2.07 2.90
CA ASN A 152 17.27 -2.25 1.98
C ASN A 152 17.75 -2.38 0.54
N VAL A 153 18.72 -1.58 0.10
CA VAL A 153 19.43 -1.75 -1.17
C VAL A 153 20.21 -3.06 -1.14
N ARG A 154 20.82 -3.46 -0.03
CA ARG A 154 21.45 -4.78 0.15
C ARG A 154 20.39 -5.87 0.17
N PHE A 155 19.19 -5.64 0.69
CA PHE A 155 18.11 -6.61 0.69
C PHE A 155 17.63 -6.81 -0.74
N ASP A 156 17.31 -5.73 -1.44
CA ASP A 156 16.94 -5.74 -2.85
C ASP A 156 18.03 -6.36 -3.72
N GLN A 157 19.28 -5.97 -3.53
CA GLN A 157 20.44 -6.52 -4.26
C GLN A 157 20.65 -8.00 -3.92
N LYS A 158 20.61 -8.39 -2.64
CA LYS A 158 20.74 -9.79 -2.21
C LYS A 158 19.59 -10.64 -2.75
N LEU A 159 18.35 -10.16 -2.67
CA LEU A 159 17.18 -10.86 -3.16
C LEU A 159 17.22 -10.95 -4.68
N ASN A 160 17.53 -9.86 -5.39
CA ASN A 160 17.72 -9.90 -6.84
C ASN A 160 18.84 -10.87 -7.23
N SER A 161 19.97 -10.88 -6.52
CA SER A 161 21.08 -11.80 -6.77
C SER A 161 20.67 -13.25 -6.53
N LEU A 162 19.97 -13.53 -5.44
CA LEU A 162 19.44 -14.86 -5.13
C LEU A 162 18.46 -15.33 -6.20
N MET A 163 17.44 -14.52 -6.48
CA MET A 163 16.37 -14.84 -7.42
C MET A 163 16.86 -14.97 -8.86
N ASN A 164 17.89 -14.23 -9.25
CA ASN A 164 18.51 -14.34 -10.58
C ASN A 164 19.64 -15.38 -10.68
N GLY A 165 19.99 -16.03 -9.56
CA GLY A 165 20.99 -17.09 -9.48
C GLY A 165 20.43 -18.48 -9.78
N SER A 166 20.75 -19.45 -8.93
CA SER A 166 20.23 -20.83 -9.04
C SER A 166 18.70 -20.88 -9.01
N VAL A 167 18.06 -20.01 -8.22
CA VAL A 167 16.60 -19.92 -8.10
C VAL A 167 15.94 -19.68 -9.46
N ARG A 168 16.50 -18.79 -10.30
CA ARG A 168 15.96 -18.51 -11.64
C ARG A 168 15.91 -19.76 -12.50
N ARG A 169 16.99 -20.56 -12.47
CA ARG A 169 17.11 -21.80 -13.24
C ARG A 169 16.17 -22.86 -12.70
N THR A 170 16.15 -23.03 -11.38
CA THR A 170 15.28 -24.01 -10.70
C THR A 170 13.80 -23.75 -10.97
N LEU A 171 13.38 -22.47 -10.98
CA LEU A 171 12.00 -22.08 -11.28
C LEU A 171 11.70 -21.93 -12.78
N GLY A 172 12.69 -22.12 -13.66
CA GLY A 172 12.53 -21.98 -15.11
C GLY A 172 12.14 -20.56 -15.58
N LEU A 173 12.55 -19.51 -14.85
CA LEU A 173 12.14 -18.13 -15.16
C LEU A 173 12.88 -17.59 -16.39
N ILE A 174 12.11 -17.29 -17.44
CA ILE A 174 12.63 -16.77 -18.71
C ILE A 174 13.15 -15.33 -18.56
N ARG A 175 12.48 -14.50 -17.74
CA ARG A 175 12.86 -13.10 -17.51
C ARG A 175 13.61 -12.93 -16.20
N PRO A 176 14.50 -11.92 -16.09
CA PRO A 176 15.16 -11.62 -14.82
C PRO A 176 14.13 -11.13 -13.80
N PHE A 177 14.28 -11.61 -12.57
CA PHE A 177 13.52 -11.12 -11.43
C PHE A 177 13.98 -9.70 -11.08
N LYS A 178 13.02 -8.83 -10.76
CA LYS A 178 13.26 -7.52 -10.18
C LYS A 178 12.34 -7.36 -8.98
N VAL A 179 12.93 -7.16 -7.80
CA VAL A 179 12.20 -6.89 -6.55
C VAL A 179 11.29 -5.66 -6.67
N ARG A 180 11.69 -4.65 -7.45
CA ARG A 180 10.93 -3.43 -7.71
C ARG A 180 11.14 -2.98 -9.16
N SER A 181 10.14 -2.31 -9.71
CA SER A 181 10.19 -1.76 -11.08
C SER A 181 9.85 -0.27 -11.06
N TYR A 182 10.80 0.55 -11.50
CA TYR A 182 10.59 1.99 -11.66
C TYR A 182 9.52 2.28 -12.71
N ASP A 183 9.55 1.54 -13.83
CA ASP A 183 8.60 1.74 -14.93
C ASP A 183 7.16 1.49 -14.48
N ILE A 184 6.92 0.41 -13.72
CA ILE A 184 5.59 0.12 -13.17
C ILE A 184 5.17 1.21 -12.18
N LYS A 185 6.07 1.62 -11.27
CA LYS A 185 5.78 2.71 -10.32
C LYS A 185 5.45 4.01 -11.05
N HIS A 186 6.18 4.32 -12.12
CA HIS A 186 5.96 5.53 -12.91
C HIS A 186 4.63 5.48 -13.67
N SER A 187 4.26 4.33 -14.24
CA SER A 187 2.97 4.13 -14.92
C SER A 187 1.78 4.23 -13.98
N LEU A 188 1.92 3.80 -12.72
CA LEU A 188 0.85 3.84 -11.71
C LEU A 188 0.79 5.14 -10.91
N ARG A 189 1.67 6.12 -11.19
CA ARG A 189 1.84 7.31 -10.35
C ARG A 189 0.54 8.11 -10.17
N GLU A 190 -0.29 8.24 -11.20
CA GLU A 190 -1.52 9.04 -11.15
C GLU A 190 -2.68 8.28 -10.51
N ASP A 191 -2.59 6.94 -10.45
CA ASP A 191 -3.53 6.13 -9.67
C ASP A 191 -3.20 6.16 -8.17
N PHE A 192 -1.93 6.37 -7.81
CA PHE A 192 -1.44 6.18 -6.45
C PHE A 192 -2.27 6.88 -5.37
N LEU A 193 -2.71 8.12 -5.60
CA LEU A 193 -3.48 8.92 -4.62
C LEU A 193 -5.01 8.79 -4.75
N LYS A 194 -5.51 8.02 -5.72
CA LYS A 194 -6.96 7.82 -5.87
C LYS A 194 -7.48 6.87 -4.80
N PRO A 195 -8.58 7.18 -4.10
CA PRO A 195 -9.16 6.27 -3.13
C PRO A 195 -9.84 5.08 -3.84
N VAL A 196 -9.94 3.96 -3.13
CA VAL A 196 -10.69 2.76 -3.55
C VAL A 196 -11.63 2.25 -2.46
N THR A 197 -12.06 3.14 -1.56
CA THR A 197 -13.05 2.87 -0.51
C THR A 197 -14.35 2.33 -1.10
N ASN A 198 -14.80 2.88 -2.23
CA ASN A 198 -15.98 2.40 -2.96
C ASN A 198 -15.86 0.93 -3.39
N ILE A 199 -14.66 0.43 -3.69
CA ILE A 199 -14.46 -0.98 -4.02
C ILE A 199 -14.60 -1.85 -2.77
N VAL A 200 -14.16 -1.35 -1.61
CA VAL A 200 -14.36 -2.02 -0.31
C VAL A 200 -15.84 -2.10 0.03
N GLU A 201 -16.60 -1.00 -0.11
CA GLU A 201 -18.07 -1.00 0.08
C GLU A 201 -18.74 -2.05 -0.82
N ARG A 202 -18.33 -2.14 -2.09
CA ARG A 202 -18.85 -3.16 -3.00
C ARG A 202 -18.52 -4.58 -2.57
N ILE A 203 -17.31 -4.84 -2.05
CA ILE A 203 -16.98 -6.17 -1.51
C ILE A 203 -17.91 -6.50 -0.34
N LEU A 204 -18.14 -5.55 0.56
CA LEU A 204 -18.99 -5.74 1.74
C LEU A 204 -20.48 -5.94 1.40
N ASN A 205 -21.00 -5.18 0.43
CA ASN A 205 -22.42 -5.20 0.06
C ASN A 205 -22.77 -6.23 -1.02
N GLU A 206 -21.89 -6.45 -1.99
CA GLU A 206 -22.18 -7.29 -3.17
C GLU A 206 -21.72 -8.74 -3.00
N THR A 207 -20.93 -9.07 -1.97
CA THR A 207 -20.30 -10.39 -1.82
C THR A 207 -20.46 -10.98 -0.43
N ASN A 208 -20.24 -12.29 -0.30
CA ASN A 208 -20.18 -12.99 0.99
C ASN A 208 -18.75 -13.16 1.51
N LEU A 209 -17.80 -12.34 1.02
CA LEU A 209 -16.39 -12.44 1.38
C LEU A 209 -16.13 -11.85 2.76
N LYS A 210 -15.28 -12.53 3.54
CA LYS A 210 -14.77 -11.99 4.80
C LYS A 210 -13.72 -10.93 4.51
N VAL A 211 -13.88 -9.73 5.06
CA VAL A 211 -12.88 -8.65 4.99
C VAL A 211 -12.20 -8.55 6.35
N PHE A 212 -10.87 -8.69 6.37
CA PHE A 212 -10.06 -8.51 7.57
C PHE A 212 -9.02 -7.42 7.31
N ILE A 213 -9.06 -6.35 8.09
CA ILE A 213 -8.12 -5.21 7.99
C ILE A 213 -7.32 -5.16 9.28
N TYR A 214 -6.00 -5.03 9.17
CA TYR A 214 -5.09 -4.91 10.30
C TYR A 214 -4.02 -3.85 10.01
N ASN A 215 -3.48 -3.22 11.06
CA ASN A 215 -2.47 -2.18 10.94
C ASN A 215 -1.32 -2.40 11.92
N GLY A 216 -0.10 -2.06 11.49
CA GLY A 216 1.04 -1.85 12.35
C GLY A 216 0.97 -0.48 13.01
N GLN A 217 0.88 -0.44 14.34
CA GLN A 217 0.76 0.82 15.11
C GLN A 217 1.95 1.80 14.94
N LEU A 218 3.08 1.32 14.39
CA LEU A 218 4.30 2.10 14.20
C LEU A 218 4.45 2.66 12.77
N ASP A 219 3.51 2.34 11.87
CA ASP A 219 3.55 2.81 10.49
C ASP A 219 3.04 4.27 10.40
N VAL A 220 3.91 5.17 9.95
CA VAL A 220 3.56 6.55 9.64
C VAL A 220 2.92 6.64 8.25
N VAL A 221 3.25 5.74 7.32
CA VAL A 221 2.74 5.78 5.95
C VAL A 221 1.23 5.58 5.96
N ILE A 222 0.73 4.63 6.75
CA ILE A 222 -0.70 4.37 6.96
C ILE A 222 -0.97 4.31 8.46
N PRO A 223 -1.12 5.48 9.12
CA PRO A 223 -1.43 5.51 10.54
C PRO A 223 -2.72 4.75 10.82
N THR A 224 -2.76 3.95 11.89
CA THR A 224 -3.96 3.17 12.29
C THR A 224 -5.21 4.03 12.38
N SER A 225 -5.08 5.27 12.87
CA SER A 225 -6.17 6.25 12.96
C SER A 225 -6.73 6.64 11.58
N SER A 226 -5.89 6.69 10.54
CA SER A 226 -6.35 6.92 9.18
C SER A 226 -7.14 5.74 8.64
N THR A 227 -6.73 4.51 8.97
CA THR A 227 -7.50 3.31 8.59
C THR A 227 -8.87 3.30 9.22
N LEU A 228 -8.94 3.52 10.53
CA LEU A 228 -10.20 3.62 11.25
C LEU A 228 -11.10 4.70 10.63
N THR A 229 -10.53 5.87 10.33
CA THR A 229 -11.29 7.00 9.77
C THR A 229 -12.01 6.66 8.47
N TRP A 230 -11.36 5.97 7.53
CA TRP A 230 -12.04 5.63 6.27
C TRP A 230 -12.99 4.45 6.43
N ILE A 231 -12.74 3.53 7.38
CA ILE A 231 -13.67 2.43 7.72
C ILE A 231 -15.00 3.01 8.25
N GLU A 232 -14.93 3.97 9.18
CA GLU A 232 -16.10 4.64 9.76
C GLU A 232 -16.89 5.46 8.73
N LYS A 233 -16.31 5.76 7.57
CA LYS A 233 -16.95 6.49 6.46
C LYS A 233 -17.58 5.55 5.42
N LEU A 234 -17.39 4.24 5.52
CA LEU A 234 -17.94 3.29 4.54
C LEU A 234 -19.46 3.21 4.69
N HIS A 235 -20.15 3.13 3.57
CA HIS A 235 -21.59 2.87 3.51
C HIS A 235 -21.81 1.40 3.13
N TRP A 236 -22.18 0.57 4.12
CA TRP A 236 -22.43 -0.85 3.90
C TRP A 236 -23.47 -1.40 4.87
N ASP A 237 -24.16 -2.47 4.48
CA ASP A 237 -25.39 -2.96 5.15
C ASP A 237 -25.19 -3.37 6.62
N GLY A 238 -23.95 -3.57 7.07
CA GLY A 238 -23.62 -3.93 8.45
C GLY A 238 -23.15 -2.78 9.34
N ALA A 239 -23.22 -1.52 8.88
CA ALA A 239 -22.92 -0.32 9.67
C ALA A 239 -23.94 0.81 9.42
#